data_AF-A0A9E3AP08-F1
#
_entry.id   AF-A0A9E3AP08-F1
#
_cell.length_a   1.000
_cell.length_b   1.000
_cell.length_c   1.000
_cell.angle_alpha   90.00
_cell.angle_beta   90.00
_cell.angle_gamma   90.00
#
_symmetry.space_group_name_H-M   'P 1'
#
loop_
_entity.id
_entity.type
_entity.pdbx_description
1 polymer ?
#
loop_
_entity_poly.entity_id
_entity_poly.type
_entity_poly.pdbx_seq_one_letter_code
_entity_poly.pdbx_strand_id
1 'polypeptide(L)' 'MDVSELFKPFDLGPLSLANRIVMAPMTRQRSPGGIPGPEVAS' A
#
# COMPACT_ATOMS: atom_id res chain seq x y z
N MET A 1 -9.56 14.04 -19.38
CA MET A 1 -8.85 13.81 -18.12
C MET A 1 -7.92 12.63 -18.36
N ASP A 2 -6.61 12.87 -18.34
CA ASP A 2 -5.59 11.84 -18.59
C ASP A 2 -5.24 11.16 -17.26
N VAL A 3 -5.24 9.83 -17.23
CA VAL A 3 -5.01 9.01 -16.02
C VAL A 3 -3.52 8.67 -15.84
N SER A 4 -2.68 8.98 -16.83
CA SER A 4 -1.23 8.68 -16.81
C SER A 4 -0.49 9.30 -15.62
N GLU A 5 -0.98 10.43 -15.08
CA GLU A 5 -0.43 11.08 -13.89
C GLU A 5 -0.38 10.15 -12.66
N LEU A 6 -1.32 9.20 -12.55
CA LEU A 6 -1.36 8.26 -11.43
C LEU A 6 -0.17 7.29 -11.40
N PHE A 7 0.47 7.07 -12.56
CA PHE A 7 1.60 6.14 -12.69
C PHE A 7 2.96 6.83 -12.69
N LYS A 8 3.00 8.16 -12.56
CA LYS A 8 4.27 8.89 -12.48
C LYS A 8 4.88 8.75 -11.08
N PRO A 9 6.20 8.54 -10.99
CA PRO A 9 6.91 8.56 -9.71
C PRO A 9 6.74 9.89 -8.96
N PHE A 10 6.83 9.84 -7.63
CA PHE A 10 6.87 11.04 -6.79
C PHE A 10 7.59 10.76 -5.47
N ASP A 11 8.10 11.80 -4.83
CA ASP A 11 8.75 11.70 -3.53
C ASP A 11 7.76 12.02 -2.39
N LEU A 12 7.68 11.10 -1.43
CA LEU A 12 6.94 11.26 -0.18
C LEU A 12 7.96 11.45 0.97
N GLY A 13 8.40 12.68 1.17
CA GLY A 13 9.51 12.98 2.09
C GLY A 13 10.80 12.34 1.59
N PRO A 14 11.49 11.49 2.38
CA PRO A 14 12.71 10.80 1.93
C PRO A 14 12.46 9.55 1.08
N LEU A 15 11.20 9.14 0.87
CA LEU A 15 10.84 7.90 0.17
C LEU A 15 10.36 8.21 -1.26
N SER A 16 11.06 7.72 -2.27
CA SER A 16 10.60 7.77 -3.67
C SER A 16 9.64 6.62 -3.97
N LEU A 17 8.45 6.94 -4.46
CA LEU A 17 7.41 6.00 -4.84
C LEU A 17 7.28 5.95 -6.36
N ALA A 18 7.12 4.74 -6.91
CA ALA A 18 7.03 4.54 -8.36
C ALA A 18 5.73 5.06 -8.99
N ASN A 19 4.68 5.24 -8.18
CA ASN A 19 3.36 5.68 -8.63
C ASN A 19 2.60 6.37 -7.48
N ARG A 20 1.43 6.93 -7.79
CA ARG A 20 0.57 7.68 -6.86
C ARG A 20 -0.63 6.84 -6.36
N ILE A 21 -0.55 5.52 -6.46
CA ILE A 21 -1.59 4.58 -6.05
C ILE A 21 -1.14 3.91 -4.74
N VAL A 22 -1.89 4.13 -3.67
CA VAL A 22 -1.56 3.61 -2.34
C VAL A 22 -2.59 2.59 -1.86
N MET A 23 -2.15 1.60 -1.10
CA MET A 23 -3.05 0.69 -0.39
C MET A 23 -3.62 1.41 0.84
N ALA A 24 -4.93 1.65 0.86
CA ALA A 24 -5.61 2.17 2.03
C ALA A 24 -5.56 1.14 3.18
N PRO A 25 -5.52 1.58 4.46
CA PRO A 25 -5.58 0.65 5.59
C PRO A 25 -6.96 -0.01 5.66
N MET A 26 -6.98 -1.33 5.78
CA MET A 26 -8.21 -2.13 5.87
C MET A 26 -8.13 -3.16 6.99
N THR A 27 -9.08 -3.15 7.93
CA THR A 27 -9.18 -4.17 8.99
C THR A 27 -9.69 -5.49 8.41
N ARG A 28 -8.86 -6.54 8.46
CA ARG A 28 -9.21 -7.88 7.94
C ARG A 28 -9.43 -8.96 9.01
N GLN A 29 -9.09 -8.69 10.27
CA GLN A 29 -9.15 -9.66 11.40
C GLN A 29 -8.45 -11.02 11.12
N ARG A 30 -7.41 -11.04 10.28
CA ARG A 30 -6.65 -12.24 9.90
C ARG A 30 -5.34 -12.38 10.70
N SER A 31 -5.35 -12.04 11.98
CA SER A 31 -4.16 -12.16 12.83
C SER A 31 -4.58 -12.73 14.19
N PRO A 32 -4.67 -14.06 14.32
CA PRO A 32 -4.98 -14.71 15.58
C PRO A 32 -3.99 -14.28 16.66
N GLY A 33 -4.50 -13.89 17.84
CA GLY A 33 -3.66 -13.36 18.93
C GLY A 33 -2.94 -12.04 18.63
N GLY A 34 -3.28 -11.35 17.53
CA GLY A 34 -2.64 -10.10 17.12
C GLY A 34 -1.29 -10.28 16.42
N ILE A 35 -0.87 -11.53 16.15
CA ILE A 35 0.39 -11.83 15.48
C ILE A 35 0.08 -12.13 14.00
N PRO A 36 0.66 -11.39 13.04
CA PRO A 36 0.48 -11.69 11.62
C PRO A 36 1.07 -13.05 11.25
N GLY A 37 0.23 -13.95 10.75
CA GLY A 37 0.63 -15.25 10.19
C GLY A 37 0.80 -15.21 8.67
N PRO A 38 1.10 -16.37 8.05
CA PRO A 38 1.20 -16.51 6.59
C PRO A 38 -0.05 -15.99 5.85
N GLU A 39 -1.23 -16.04 6.48
CA GLU A 39 -2.46 -15.53 5.88
C GLU A 39 -2.48 -14.00 5.67
N VAL A 40 -1.62 -13.23 6.34
CA VAL A 40 -1.48 -11.77 6.13
C VAL A 40 -0.45 -11.45 5.05
N ALA A 41 0.55 -12.32 4.88
CA ALA A 41 1.66 -12.14 3.94
C ALA A 41 1.35 -12.66 2.53
N SER A 42 0.42 -13.61 2.41
CA SER A 42 -0.07 -14.19 1.15
C SER A 42 -1.23 -13.38 0.56
#